data_AF-A0A7V9MU63-F1
#
_entry.id   AF-A0A7V9MU63-F1
#
_cell.length_a   1.000
_cell.length_b   1.000
_cell.length_c   1.000
_cell.angle_alpha   90.00
_cell.angle_beta   90.00
_cell.angle_gamma   90.00
#
_symmetry.space_group_name_H-M   'P 1'
#
loop_
_entity.id
_entity.type
_entity.pdbx_description
1 polymer ?
#
loop_
_entity_poly.entity_id
_entity_poly.type
_entity_poly.pdbx_seq_one_letter_code
_entity_poly.pdbx_strand_id
1 'polypeptide(L)'
;VYGYAVLWLDLRAEAAHVVVAESSIRYLRPIRETIRATCAVPSAEKFFELRFSLAAEGKARVRLNVAVKEGNVLAAEFSGTFVATR
;
A
#
# COMPACT_ATOMS: atom_id res chain seq x y z
N VAL A 1 10.89 -1.42 -2.12
CA VAL A 1 9.94 -2.45 -1.61
C VAL A 1 8.53 -2.00 -1.96
N TYR A 2 7.79 -2.86 -2.66
CA TYR A 2 6.48 -2.58 -3.28
C TYR A 2 5.35 -2.83 -2.26
N GLY A 3 4.62 -1.79 -1.86
CA GLY A 3 3.66 -1.83 -0.74
C GLY A 3 2.48 -2.78 -0.93
N TYR A 4 1.97 -2.89 -2.17
CA TYR A 4 0.92 -3.85 -2.51
C TYR A 4 1.42 -5.30 -2.40
N ALA A 5 2.66 -5.57 -2.82
CA ALA A 5 3.21 -6.91 -2.75
C ALA A 5 3.33 -7.41 -1.30
N VAL A 6 3.73 -6.56 -0.36
CA VAL A 6 3.84 -6.94 1.05
C VAL A 6 2.46 -7.19 1.67
N LEU A 7 1.49 -6.30 1.44
CA LEU A 7 0.12 -6.47 1.93
C LEU A 7 -0.53 -7.74 1.35
N TRP A 8 -0.36 -7.97 0.05
CA TRP A 8 -0.93 -9.11 -0.65
C TRP A 8 -0.25 -10.43 -0.29
N LEU A 9 1.08 -10.45 -0.11
CA LEU A 9 1.81 -11.65 0.32
C LEU A 9 1.44 -12.06 1.75
N ASP A 10 1.23 -11.09 2.64
CA ASP A 10 0.88 -11.35 4.03
C ASP A 10 -0.57 -11.84 4.19
N LEU A 11 -1.50 -11.30 3.39
CA LEU A 11 -2.91 -11.68 3.42
C LEU A 11 -3.25 -12.90 2.55
N ARG A 12 -2.34 -13.34 1.66
CA ARG A 12 -2.56 -14.51 0.81
C ARG A 12 -2.80 -15.79 1.61
N ALA A 13 -2.26 -15.85 2.84
CA ALA A 13 -2.45 -16.96 3.75
C ALA A 13 -3.90 -17.09 4.28
N GLU A 14 -4.70 -16.01 4.22
CA GLU A 14 -6.07 -15.98 4.77
C GLU A 14 -7.18 -16.01 3.70
N ALA A 15 -6.84 -16.28 2.43
CA ALA A 15 -7.78 -16.27 1.30
C ALA A 15 -8.57 -14.95 1.15
N ALA A 16 -8.04 -13.84 1.64
CA ALA A 16 -8.69 -12.54 1.57
C ALA A 16 -8.57 -11.89 0.18
N HIS A 17 -9.67 -11.33 -0.30
CA HIS A 17 -9.72 -10.50 -1.51
C HIS A 17 -9.29 -9.06 -1.18
N VAL A 18 -8.21 -8.58 -1.80
CA VAL A 18 -7.69 -7.22 -1.61
C VAL A 18 -7.97 -6.36 -2.84
N VAL A 19 -8.72 -5.28 -2.64
CA VAL A 19 -9.04 -4.29 -3.68
C VAL A 19 -8.47 -2.92 -3.34
N VAL A 20 -8.17 -2.11 -4.36
CA VAL A 20 -7.86 -0.69 -4.20
C VAL A 20 -9.19 0.06 -4.21
N ALA A 21 -9.58 0.62 -3.06
CA ALA A 21 -10.82 1.39 -2.94
C ALA A 21 -10.65 2.83 -3.44
N GLU A 22 -9.46 3.40 -3.25
CA GLU A 22 -9.14 4.77 -3.67
C GLU A 22 -7.64 4.85 -3.93
N SER A 23 -7.24 5.60 -4.96
CA SER A 23 -5.85 5.94 -5.19
C SER A 23 -5.70 7.38 -5.64
N SER A 24 -4.71 8.06 -5.10
CA SER A 24 -4.30 9.40 -5.52
C SER A 24 -2.81 9.38 -5.84
N ILE A 25 -2.43 10.08 -6.92
CA ILE A 25 -1.04 10.33 -7.25
C ILE A 25 -0.83 11.82 -7.48
N ARG A 26 0.20 12.37 -6.84
CA ARG A 26 0.63 13.75 -7.01
C ARG A 26 1.99 13.75 -7.70
N TYR A 27 2.01 14.23 -8.95
CA TYR A 27 3.26 14.44 -9.68
C TYR A 27 3.85 15.79 -9.26
N LEU A 28 5.03 15.75 -8.63
CA LEU A 28 5.74 16.95 -8.19
C LEU A 28 6.63 17.51 -9.30
N ARG A 29 7.07 16.64 -10.21
CA ARG A 29 7.86 16.99 -11.39
C ARG A 29 7.67 15.95 -12.49
N PRO A 30 7.97 16.31 -13.76
CA PRO A 30 8.01 15.34 -14.84
C PRO A 30 9.02 14.22 -14.55
N ILE A 31 8.59 12.99 -14.82
CA ILE A 31 9.43 11.79 -14.81
C ILE A 31 9.89 11.57 -16.26
N ARG A 32 11.20 11.46 -16.46
CA ARG A 32 11.81 11.25 -17.79
C ARG A 32 12.58 9.95 -17.85
N GLU A 33 13.04 9.47 -16.71
CA GLU A 33 13.89 8.30 -16.58
C GLU A 33 13.22 7.21 -15.72
N THR A 34 13.95 6.14 -15.47
CA THR A 34 13.50 5.03 -14.62
C THR A 34 13.23 5.50 -13.18
N ILE A 35 12.04 5.17 -12.67
CA ILE A 35 11.61 5.47 -11.30
C ILE A 35 11.73 4.28 -10.36
N ARG A 36 11.86 4.58 -9.07
CA ARG A 36 11.74 3.61 -7.97
C ARG A 36 10.61 4.03 -7.04
N ALA A 37 9.59 3.19 -6.95
CA ALA A 37 8.50 3.33 -5.99
C ALA A 37 8.86 2.57 -4.69
N THR A 38 8.85 3.28 -3.57
CA THR A 38 9.12 2.70 -2.25
C THR A 38 7.93 2.97 -1.34
N CYS A 39 7.30 1.90 -0.87
CA CYS A 39 6.31 2.00 0.19
C CYS A 39 7.01 1.95 1.54
N ALA A 40 6.60 2.84 2.44
CA ALA A 40 6.94 2.65 3.85
C ALA A 40 6.25 1.38 4.34
N VAL A 41 7.00 0.48 4.98
CA VAL A 41 6.41 -0.70 5.62
C VAL A 41 5.54 -0.18 6.77
N PRO A 42 4.24 -0.51 6.82
CA PRO A 42 3.41 -0.20 7.98
C PRO A 42 4.01 -0.78 9.26
N SER A 43 3.82 -0.12 10.40
CA SER A 43 4.27 -0.67 11.68
C SER A 43 3.61 -2.02 11.95
N ALA A 44 4.26 -2.87 12.75
CA ALA A 44 3.73 -4.17 13.14
C ALA A 44 2.33 -4.05 13.80
N GLU A 45 2.10 -2.99 14.57
CA GLU A 45 0.81 -2.65 15.17
C GLU A 45 -0.30 -2.47 14.11
N LYS A 46 -0.02 -1.71 13.04
CA LYS A 46 -0.99 -1.50 11.96
C LYS A 46 -1.33 -2.78 11.20
N PHE A 47 -0.36 -3.69 11.06
CA PHE A 47 -0.63 -5.00 10.50
C PHE A 47 -1.48 -5.86 11.44
N PHE A 48 -1.21 -5.81 12.74
CA PHE A 48 -2.01 -6.52 13.73
C PHE A 48 -3.46 -6.02 13.75
N GLU A 49 -3.68 -4.71 13.77
CA GLU A 49 -5.01 -4.09 13.68
C GLU A 49 -5.76 -4.53 12.41
N LEU A 50 -5.08 -4.52 11.25
CA LEU A 50 -5.67 -4.96 10.00
C LEU A 50 -6.15 -6.41 10.08
N ARG A 51 -5.30 -7.33 10.56
CA ARG A 51 -5.65 -8.75 10.70
C ARG A 51 -6.78 -8.94 11.71
N PHE A 52 -6.74 -8.23 12.83
CA PHE A 52 -7.79 -8.28 13.85
C PHE A 52 -9.14 -7.82 13.30
N SER A 53 -9.19 -6.68 12.61
CA SER A 53 -10.41 -6.19 11.96
C SER A 53 -10.92 -7.14 10.88
N LEU A 54 -10.02 -7.72 10.07
CA LEU A 54 -10.41 -8.67 9.03
C LEU A 54 -11.02 -9.95 9.64
N ALA A 55 -10.45 -10.45 10.73
CA ALA A 55 -10.96 -11.62 11.43
C ALA A 55 -12.29 -11.36 12.14
N ALA A 56 -12.47 -10.17 12.73
CA ALA A 56 -13.66 -9.81 13.48
C ALA A 56 -14.85 -9.41 12.59
N GLU A 57 -14.62 -8.62 11.55
CA GLU A 57 -15.68 -8.00 10.73
C GLU A 57 -15.74 -8.55 9.30
N GLY A 58 -14.80 -9.42 8.90
CA GLY A 58 -14.68 -9.89 7.52
C GLY A 58 -14.20 -8.82 6.54
N LYS A 59 -13.85 -7.61 7.04
CA LYS A 59 -13.41 -6.47 6.24
C LYS A 59 -12.39 -5.63 7.01
N ALA A 60 -11.33 -5.22 6.33
CA ALA A 60 -10.34 -4.32 6.89
C ALA A 60 -9.88 -3.30 5.84
N ARG A 61 -9.44 -2.12 6.29
CA ARG A 61 -8.95 -1.04 5.42
C ARG A 61 -7.59 -0.56 5.88
N VAL A 62 -6.69 -0.32 4.93
CA VAL A 62 -5.38 0.28 5.20
C VAL A 62 -5.02 1.29 4.13
N ARG A 63 -4.41 2.39 4.57
CA ARG A 63 -3.82 3.39 3.67
C ARG A 63 -2.33 3.18 3.58
N LEU A 64 -1.82 3.09 2.35
CA LEU A 64 -0.40 2.98 2.06
C LEU A 64 0.08 4.23 1.31
N ASN A 65 1.21 4.77 1.74
CA ASN A 65 1.86 5.88 1.08
C ASN A 65 3.17 5.39 0.45
N VAL A 66 3.36 5.79 -0.80
CA VAL A 66 4.48 5.38 -1.64
C VAL A 66 5.17 6.62 -2.16
N ALA A 67 6.46 6.71 -1.87
CA ALA A 67 7.34 7.71 -2.46
C ALA A 67 7.85 7.18 -3.80
N VAL A 68 7.62 7.93 -4.87
CA VAL A 68 8.18 7.64 -6.20
C VAL A 68 9.38 8.54 -6.42
N LYS A 69 10.57 7.95 -6.50
CA LYS A 69 11.81 8.68 -6.72
C LYS A 69 12.36 8.43 -8.12
N GLU A 70 12.83 9.48 -8.77
CA GLU A 70 13.69 9.44 -9.96
C GLU A 70 15.12 9.67 -9.49
N GLY A 71 15.97 8.63 -9.53
CA GLY A 71 17.25 8.64 -8.81
C GLY A 71 17.05 8.84 -7.30
N ASN A 72 17.62 9.92 -6.74
CA ASN A 72 17.45 10.28 -5.32
C ASN A 72 16.39 11.36 -5.07
N VAL A 73 15.71 11.85 -6.12
CA VAL A 73 14.77 12.96 -6.02
C VAL A 73 13.34 12.44 -5.99
N LEU A 74 12.52 12.95 -5.07
CA LEU A 74 11.08 12.66 -5.05
C LEU A 74 10.41 13.28 -6.28
N ALA A 75 9.83 12.43 -7.13
CA ALA A 75 9.21 12.82 -8.39
C ALA A 75 7.67 12.78 -8.30
N ALA A 76 7.12 11.83 -7.55
CA ALA A 76 5.70 11.75 -7.27
C ALA A 76 5.43 11.13 -5.90
N GLU A 77 4.24 11.41 -5.37
CA GLU A 77 3.70 10.78 -4.17
C GLU A 77 2.45 10.02 -4.55
N PHE A 78 2.39 8.74 -4.20
CA PHE A 78 1.20 7.92 -4.39
C PHE A 78 0.63 7.56 -3.02
N SER A 79 -0.69 7.67 -2.87
CA SER A 79 -1.44 7.20 -1.71
C SER A 79 -2.56 6.29 -2.18
N GLY A 80 -2.62 5.09 -1.63
CA GLY A 80 -3.64 4.09 -1.96
C GLY A 80 -4.35 3.62 -0.71
N THR A 81 -5.68 3.58 -0.75
CA THR A 81 -6.50 2.93 0.27
C THR A 81 -6.87 1.54 -0.23
N PHE A 82 -6.40 0.52 0.47
CA PHE A 82 -6.67 -0.88 0.20
C PHE A 82 -7.73 -1.40 1.16
N VAL A 83 -8.61 -2.23 0.66
CA VAL A 83 -9.64 -2.91 1.44
C VAL A 83 -9.47 -4.41 1.24
N ALA A 84 -9.34 -5.14 2.34
CA ALA A 84 -9.35 -6.60 2.36
C ALA A 84 -10.74 -7.06 2.80
N THR A 85 -11.29 -8.06 2.11
CA THR A 85 -12.55 -8.73 2.45
C THR A 85 -12.39 -10.24 2.35
N ARG A 86 -13.04 -10.98 3.25
CA ARG A 86 -13.11 -12.46 3.18
C ARG A 86 -14.32 -12.93 2.39
#